data_AF-A0A6G4A362-F1
#
_entry.id   AF-A0A6G4A362-F1
#
_cell.length_a   1.000
_cell.length_b   1.000
_cell.length_c   1.000
_cell.angle_alpha   90.00
_cell.angle_beta   90.00
_cell.angle_gamma   90.00
#
_symmetry.space_group_name_H-M   'P 1'
#
loop_
_entity.id
_entity.type
_entity.pdbx_description
1 polymer ?
#
loop_
_entity_poly.entity_id
_entity_poly.type
_entity_poly.pdbx_seq_one_letter_code
_entity_poly.pdbx_strand_id
1 'polypeptide(L)'
;MIYTGYWGFQNIVQNSQLKAWRQNWEFEAPIAEINLTIFNNGGRDPDLYLISEYSEKGLQALTELTIWNKVDTNYDYLSTSISAYKQLIQELHVEDSSKYKKLFSENPIEFTKDSLYFTKSKADGSYIIAVLHITQKRLYTLEVFY
;
A
#
# COMPACT_ATOMS: atom_id res chain seq x y z
N MET A 1 26.59 20.39 6.40
CA MET A 1 25.75 21.34 5.63
C MET A 1 25.42 20.61 4.33
N ILE A 2 24.22 20.16 3.97
CA ILE A 2 22.81 20.46 4.34
C ILE A 2 22.07 19.10 4.30
N TYR A 3 21.53 18.62 5.43
CA TYR A 3 20.75 17.35 5.52
C TYR A 3 19.33 17.57 6.06
N THR A 4 18.86 18.81 6.10
CA THR A 4 17.54 19.17 6.64
C THR A 4 16.44 19.12 5.58
N GLY A 5 16.77 19.23 4.29
CA GLY A 5 15.77 19.24 3.21
C GLY A 5 15.15 17.87 2.89
N TYR A 6 15.94 16.79 2.96
CA TYR A 6 15.50 15.45 2.57
C TYR A 6 14.50 14.85 3.56
N TRP A 7 14.78 15.00 4.87
CA TRP A 7 13.87 14.58 5.94
C TRP A 7 12.57 15.39 5.97
N GLY A 8 12.63 16.69 5.70
CA GLY A 8 11.44 17.55 5.61
C GLY A 8 10.51 17.14 4.47
N PHE A 9 11.07 16.85 3.29
CA PHE A 9 10.29 16.45 2.12
C PHE A 9 9.62 15.08 2.28
N GLN A 10 10.34 14.08 2.82
CA GLN A 10 9.79 12.75 3.12
C GLN A 10 8.60 12.82 4.10
N ASN A 11 8.71 13.66 5.14
CA ASN A 11 7.61 13.90 6.07
C ASN A 11 6.38 14.55 5.40
N ILE A 12 6.57 15.48 4.46
CA ILE A 12 5.46 16.12 3.74
C ILE A 12 4.72 15.10 2.87
N VAL A 13 5.45 14.27 2.12
CA VAL A 13 4.88 13.24 1.25
C VAL A 13 4.11 12.20 2.07
N GLN A 14 4.70 11.71 3.15
CA GLN A 14 4.04 10.76 4.05
C GLN A 14 2.78 11.35 4.70
N ASN A 15 2.84 12.59 5.20
CA ASN A 15 1.67 13.25 5.78
C ASN A 15 0.56 13.48 4.75
N SER A 16 0.90 13.76 3.49
CA SER A 16 -0.07 13.88 2.41
C SER A 16 -0.74 12.53 2.14
N GLN A 17 0.03 11.44 2.10
CA GLN A 17 -0.50 10.10 1.88
C GLN A 17 -1.42 9.65 3.02
N LEU A 18 -1.04 9.88 4.28
CA LEU A 18 -1.88 9.56 5.44
C LEU A 18 -3.20 10.33 5.42
N LYS A 19 -3.17 11.60 5.01
CA LYS A 19 -4.40 12.39 4.81
C LYS A 19 -5.26 11.81 3.70
N ALA A 20 -4.66 11.41 2.57
CA ALA A 20 -5.36 10.78 1.47
C ALA A 20 -6.01 9.46 1.90
N TRP A 21 -5.31 8.61 2.65
CA TRP A 21 -5.87 7.36 3.19
C TRP A 21 -7.03 7.58 4.12
N ARG A 22 -6.90 8.54 5.04
CA ARG A 22 -7.98 8.91 5.95
C ARG A 22 -9.22 9.38 5.20
N GLN A 23 -9.04 10.29 4.23
CA GLN A 23 -10.15 10.90 3.49
C GLN A 23 -10.83 9.95 2.51
N ASN A 24 -10.05 9.11 1.81
CA ASN A 24 -10.57 8.27 0.75
C ASN A 24 -11.02 6.90 1.22
N TRP A 25 -10.38 6.37 2.27
CA TRP A 25 -10.54 4.97 2.66
C TRP A 25 -10.95 4.80 4.10
N GLU A 26 -10.98 5.88 4.91
CA GLU A 26 -11.13 5.82 6.37
C GLU A 26 -10.04 4.96 7.02
N PHE A 27 -8.84 4.97 6.41
CA PHE A 27 -7.67 4.24 6.90
C PHE A 27 -6.69 5.21 7.56
N GLU A 28 -6.53 5.08 8.88
CA GLU A 28 -5.62 5.91 9.68
C GLU A 28 -4.39 5.09 10.10
N ALA A 29 -3.40 5.02 9.21
CA ALA A 29 -2.11 4.42 9.55
C ALA A 29 -1.25 5.39 10.39
N PRO A 30 -0.42 4.89 11.33
CA PRO A 30 0.57 5.70 12.00
C PRO A 30 1.69 6.11 11.03
N ILE A 31 2.58 6.98 11.51
CA ILE A 31 3.80 7.35 10.80
C ILE A 31 4.73 6.13 10.73
N ALA A 32 5.12 5.75 9.51
CA ALA A 32 6.09 4.69 9.26
C ALA A 32 7.53 5.19 9.47
N GLU A 33 8.44 4.31 9.84
CA GLU A 33 9.87 4.62 9.94
C GLU A 33 10.50 4.76 8.55
N ILE A 34 10.05 3.91 7.62
CA ILE A 34 10.50 3.89 6.23
C ILE A 34 9.27 3.83 5.35
N ASN A 35 9.28 4.65 4.30
CA ASN A 35 8.30 4.58 3.21
C ASN A 35 9.05 4.44 1.89
N LEU A 36 8.79 3.33 1.20
CA LEU A 36 9.32 3.04 -0.11
C LEU A 36 8.18 3.08 -1.13
N THR A 37 8.15 4.11 -1.96
CA THR A 37 7.25 4.19 -3.11
C THR A 37 7.83 3.38 -4.26
N ILE A 38 7.16 2.28 -4.63
CA ILE A 38 7.56 1.44 -5.76
C ILE A 38 7.19 2.11 -7.08
N PHE A 39 5.97 2.64 -7.14
CA PHE A 39 5.54 3.59 -8.16
C PHE A 39 4.39 4.44 -7.61
N ASN A 40 4.24 5.64 -8.17
CA ASN A 40 3.10 6.52 -7.94
C ASN A 40 2.83 7.25 -9.25
N ASN A 41 1.79 6.82 -9.96
CA ASN A 41 1.36 7.47 -11.18
C ASN A 41 0.28 8.49 -10.82
N GLY A 42 0.66 9.77 -10.82
CA GLY A 42 -0.30 10.86 -10.66
C GLY A 42 -1.08 11.12 -11.94
N GLY A 43 -2.18 11.88 -11.83
CA GLY A 43 -2.99 12.25 -12.99
C GLY A 43 -4.48 12.28 -12.66
N ARG A 44 -5.30 12.04 -13.68
CA ARG A 44 -6.76 11.95 -13.54
C ARG A 44 -7.18 10.67 -12.80
N ASP A 45 -6.54 9.55 -13.15
CA ASP A 45 -6.82 8.21 -12.59
C ASP A 45 -5.55 7.69 -11.89
N PRO A 46 -5.19 8.20 -10.68
CA PRO A 46 -3.95 7.82 -10.02
C PRO A 46 -3.88 6.34 -9.61
N ASP A 47 -2.66 5.80 -9.60
CA ASP A 47 -2.37 4.50 -9.02
C ASP A 47 -1.04 4.47 -8.25
N LEU A 48 -0.96 3.59 -7.24
CA LEU A 48 0.11 3.61 -6.24
C LEU A 48 0.44 2.21 -5.75
N TYR A 49 1.73 1.90 -5.66
CA TYR A 49 2.24 0.83 -4.81
C TYR A 49 3.30 1.36 -3.85
N LEU A 50 3.02 1.22 -2.55
CA LEU A 50 3.89 1.65 -1.47
C LEU A 50 4.16 0.53 -0.46
N ILE A 51 5.37 0.50 0.09
CA ILE A 51 5.76 -0.36 1.20
C ILE A 51 6.16 0.54 2.37
N SER A 52 5.50 0.38 3.50
CA SER A 52 5.81 1.09 4.75
C SER A 52 6.39 0.11 5.76
N GLU A 53 7.51 0.46 6.39
CA GLU A 53 8.08 -0.29 7.52
C GLU A 53 7.84 0.46 8.83
N TYR A 54 7.44 -0.28 9.87
CA TYR A 54 7.05 0.29 11.15
C TYR A 54 7.93 -0.17 12.30
N SER A 55 8.11 0.73 13.26
CA SER A 55 8.57 0.37 14.61
C SER A 55 7.58 -0.59 15.28
N GLU A 56 7.99 -1.24 16.36
CA GLU A 56 7.07 -2.06 17.18
C GLU A 56 5.84 -1.26 17.65
N LYS A 57 6.05 -0.01 18.06
CA LYS A 57 4.96 0.88 18.49
C LYS A 57 4.00 1.19 17.34
N GLY A 58 4.55 1.41 16.13
CA GLY A 58 3.75 1.63 14.93
C GLY A 58 2.96 0.39 14.52
N LEU A 59 3.59 -0.79 14.58
CA LEU A 59 2.92 -2.06 14.34
C LEU A 59 1.78 -2.28 15.34
N GLN A 60 2.03 -2.07 16.63
CA GLN A 60 1.00 -2.22 17.66
C GLN A 60 -0.20 -1.33 17.35
N ALA A 61 0.04 -0.04 17.09
CA ALA A 61 -1.02 0.91 16.73
C ALA A 61 -1.78 0.50 15.46
N LEU A 62 -1.10 -0.06 14.46
CA LEU A 62 -1.76 -0.62 13.28
C LEU A 62 -2.64 -1.82 13.66
N THR A 63 -2.14 -2.79 14.41
CA THR A 63 -2.87 -4.02 14.74
C THR A 63 -4.10 -3.79 15.62
N GLU A 64 -4.15 -2.67 16.36
CA GLU A 64 -5.30 -2.26 17.18
C GLU A 64 -6.47 -1.70 16.36
N LEU A 65 -6.28 -1.39 15.07
CA LEU A 65 -7.36 -0.95 14.19
C LEU A 65 -8.39 -2.08 13.94
N THR A 66 -9.68 -1.76 13.99
CA THR A 66 -10.76 -2.75 13.82
C THR A 66 -11.12 -3.05 12.36
N ILE A 67 -10.35 -2.51 11.41
CA ILE A 67 -10.61 -2.62 9.97
C ILE A 67 -10.05 -3.91 9.34
N TRP A 68 -9.24 -4.64 10.09
CA TRP A 68 -8.47 -5.76 9.56
C TRP A 68 -9.29 -7.03 9.44
N ASN A 69 -9.06 -7.72 8.33
CA ASN A 69 -9.42 -9.11 8.12
C ASN A 69 -8.17 -9.98 8.28
N LYS A 70 -8.35 -11.22 8.74
CA LYS A 70 -7.25 -12.19 8.84
C LYS A 70 -7.03 -12.87 7.50
N VAL A 71 -5.76 -13.04 7.12
CA VAL A 71 -5.40 -13.74 5.89
C VAL A 71 -5.69 -15.24 5.97
N ASP A 72 -5.55 -15.89 7.13
CA ASP A 72 -5.70 -17.36 7.22
C ASP A 72 -6.98 -17.90 6.56
N THR A 73 -8.09 -17.18 6.75
CA THR A 73 -9.41 -17.56 6.24
C THR A 73 -9.71 -17.03 4.84
N ASN A 74 -8.87 -16.14 4.30
CA ASN A 74 -9.11 -15.40 3.05
C ASN A 74 -7.90 -15.37 2.12
N TYR A 75 -6.99 -16.33 2.25
CA TYR A 75 -5.73 -16.36 1.50
C TYR A 75 -5.95 -16.27 -0.01
N ASP A 76 -6.85 -17.10 -0.56
CA ASP A 76 -7.11 -17.15 -1.99
C ASP A 76 -7.77 -15.87 -2.51
N TYR A 77 -8.67 -15.27 -1.73
CA TYR A 77 -9.30 -13.99 -2.05
C TYR A 77 -8.25 -12.88 -2.16
N LEU A 78 -7.36 -12.77 -1.16
CA LEU A 78 -6.32 -11.74 -1.16
C LEU A 78 -5.31 -11.96 -2.29
N SER A 79 -4.88 -13.21 -2.50
CA SER A 79 -3.97 -13.58 -3.59
C SER A 79 -4.54 -13.22 -4.96
N THR A 80 -5.83 -13.50 -5.16
CA THR A 80 -6.56 -13.14 -6.39
C THR A 80 -6.65 -11.63 -6.55
N SER A 81 -6.99 -10.91 -5.48
CA SER A 81 -7.11 -9.45 -5.50
C SER A 81 -5.78 -8.76 -5.84
N ILE A 82 -4.68 -9.21 -5.25
CA ILE A 82 -3.33 -8.71 -5.56
C ILE A 82 -2.94 -9.04 -7.01
N SER A 83 -3.25 -10.23 -7.49
CA SER A 83 -2.97 -10.62 -8.88
C SER A 83 -3.77 -9.77 -9.88
N ALA A 84 -5.05 -9.52 -9.59
CA ALA A 84 -5.89 -8.63 -10.39
C ALA A 84 -5.36 -7.20 -10.41
N TYR A 85 -4.91 -6.67 -9.27
CA TYR A 85 -4.25 -5.36 -9.20
C TYR A 85 -3.00 -5.32 -10.09
N LYS A 86 -2.10 -6.31 -9.99
CA LYS A 86 -0.88 -6.37 -10.80
C LYS A 86 -1.19 -6.41 -12.30
N GLN A 87 -2.22 -7.16 -12.68
CA GLN A 87 -2.66 -7.24 -14.07
C GLN A 87 -3.24 -5.91 -14.54
N LEU A 88 -4.12 -5.30 -13.75
CA LEU A 88 -4.72 -4.00 -14.06
C LEU A 88 -3.66 -2.92 -14.30
N ILE A 89 -2.64 -2.82 -13.45
CA ILE A 89 -1.56 -1.84 -13.64
C ILE A 89 -0.81 -2.08 -14.96
N GLN A 90 -0.59 -3.33 -15.34
CA GLN A 90 0.03 -3.65 -16.63
C GLN A 90 -0.88 -3.31 -17.83
N GLU A 91 -2.20 -3.35 -17.66
CA GLU A 91 -3.18 -2.99 -18.68
C GLU A 91 -3.33 -1.46 -18.82
N LEU A 92 -3.42 -0.75 -17.70
CA LEU A 92 -3.50 0.72 -17.68
C LEU A 92 -2.22 1.36 -18.25
N HIS A 93 -1.06 0.73 -18.03
CA HIS A 93 0.23 1.21 -18.49
C HIS A 93 0.86 0.26 -19.51
N VAL A 94 0.11 -0.09 -20.56
CA VAL A 94 0.51 -1.10 -21.56
C VAL A 94 1.90 -0.84 -22.17
N GLU A 95 2.26 0.42 -22.42
CA GLU A 95 3.56 0.81 -22.99
C GLU A 95 4.72 0.51 -22.03
N ASP A 96 4.46 0.57 -20.72
CA ASP A 96 5.42 0.35 -19.63
C ASP A 96 5.22 -1.03 -18.95
N SER A 97 4.44 -1.94 -19.54
CA SER A 97 4.05 -3.22 -18.91
C SER A 97 5.26 -4.03 -18.42
N SER A 98 6.35 -4.08 -19.18
CA SER A 98 7.58 -4.79 -18.80
C SER A 98 8.26 -4.18 -17.56
N LYS A 99 8.20 -2.85 -17.40
CA LYS A 99 8.71 -2.14 -16.23
C LYS A 99 7.89 -2.49 -14.99
N TYR A 100 6.56 -2.49 -15.06
CA TYR A 100 5.72 -2.87 -13.93
C TYR A 100 5.88 -4.34 -13.53
N LYS A 101 5.97 -5.24 -14.52
CA LYS A 101 6.26 -6.65 -14.26
C LYS A 101 7.58 -6.82 -13.49
N LYS A 102 8.62 -6.06 -13.86
CA LYS A 102 9.91 -6.04 -13.15
C LYS A 102 9.75 -5.48 -11.73
N LEU A 103 9.08 -4.34 -11.56
CA LEU A 103 8.85 -3.73 -10.24
C LEU A 103 8.15 -4.68 -9.27
N PHE A 104 7.11 -5.40 -9.73
CA PHE A 104 6.41 -6.40 -8.91
C PHE A 104 7.23 -7.65 -8.61
N SER A 105 8.17 -8.01 -9.49
CA SER A 105 9.08 -9.13 -9.26
C SER A 105 10.19 -8.77 -8.26
N GLU A 106 10.68 -7.55 -8.30
CA GLU A 106 11.74 -7.06 -7.39
C GLU A 106 11.18 -6.68 -6.02
N ASN A 107 9.89 -6.31 -5.96
CA ASN A 107 9.21 -5.87 -4.74
C ASN A 107 7.89 -6.64 -4.57
N PRO A 108 7.94 -7.96 -4.32
CA PRO A 108 6.73 -8.76 -4.16
C PRO A 108 5.93 -8.30 -2.92
N ILE A 109 4.61 -8.38 -3.04
CA ILE A 109 3.71 -8.26 -1.89
C ILE A 109 3.74 -9.60 -1.17
N GLU A 110 4.39 -9.64 -0.02
CA GLU A 110 4.55 -10.84 0.79
C GLU A 110 3.52 -10.86 1.92
N PHE A 111 2.92 -12.03 2.14
CA PHE A 111 2.00 -12.25 3.26
C PHE A 111 1.97 -13.71 3.67
N THR A 112 1.71 -13.91 4.96
CA THR A 112 1.55 -15.20 5.62
C THR A 112 0.13 -15.35 6.15
N LYS A 113 -0.22 -16.53 6.66
CA LYS A 113 -1.52 -16.77 7.30
C LYS A 113 -1.78 -15.85 8.50
N ASP A 114 -0.72 -15.43 9.18
CA ASP A 114 -0.79 -14.51 10.32
C ASP A 114 -0.88 -13.03 9.92
N SER A 115 -0.78 -12.74 8.62
CA SER A 115 -0.90 -11.37 8.13
C SER A 115 -2.34 -10.87 8.25
N LEU A 116 -2.48 -9.55 8.32
CA LEU A 116 -3.76 -8.86 8.30
C LEU A 116 -3.92 -8.15 6.96
N TYR A 117 -5.16 -7.98 6.50
CA TYR A 117 -5.43 -7.22 5.29
C TYR A 117 -6.72 -6.41 5.39
N PHE A 118 -6.76 -5.34 4.62
CA PHE A 118 -7.91 -4.46 4.47
C PHE A 118 -8.12 -4.20 2.99
N THR A 119 -9.34 -4.34 2.52
CA THR A 119 -9.74 -3.94 1.17
C THR A 119 -10.98 -3.08 1.23
N LYS A 120 -11.02 -2.02 0.43
CA LYS A 120 -12.20 -1.18 0.29
C LYS A 120 -12.32 -0.69 -1.15
N SER A 121 -13.55 -0.60 -1.64
CA SER A 121 -13.87 -0.15 -3.00
C SER A 121 -14.93 0.95 -2.94
N LYS A 122 -14.88 1.88 -3.89
CA LYS A 122 -15.88 2.92 -4.11
C LYS A 122 -16.76 2.57 -5.32
N ALA A 123 -17.87 3.28 -5.47
CA ALA A 123 -18.83 3.07 -6.56
C ALA A 123 -18.26 3.43 -7.95
N ASP A 124 -17.25 4.31 -8.00
CA ASP A 124 -16.53 4.68 -9.23
C ASP A 124 -15.53 3.60 -9.70
N GLY A 125 -15.34 2.53 -8.91
CA GLY A 125 -14.39 1.46 -9.21
C GLY A 125 -13.03 1.66 -8.56
N SER A 126 -12.76 2.81 -7.92
CA SER A 126 -11.53 3.04 -7.15
C SER A 126 -11.45 2.06 -5.98
N TYR A 127 -10.26 1.58 -5.67
CA TYR A 127 -10.07 0.67 -4.55
C TYR A 127 -8.69 0.73 -3.93
N ILE A 128 -8.62 0.23 -2.69
CA ILE A 128 -7.39 0.03 -1.92
C ILE A 128 -7.27 -1.42 -1.49
N ILE A 129 -6.05 -1.95 -1.52
CA ILE A 129 -5.64 -3.19 -0.87
C ILE A 129 -4.47 -2.85 0.05
N ALA A 130 -4.64 -3.07 1.35
CA ALA A 130 -3.60 -2.91 2.36
C ALA A 130 -3.30 -4.27 2.99
N VAL A 131 -2.03 -4.66 3.08
CA VAL A 131 -1.60 -5.95 3.64
C VAL A 131 -0.52 -5.70 4.69
N LEU A 132 -0.79 -6.07 5.93
CA LEU A 132 0.11 -5.93 7.06
C LEU A 132 0.77 -7.28 7.38
N HIS A 133 2.05 -7.39 7.04
CA HIS A 133 2.88 -8.52 7.42
C HIS A 133 3.46 -8.29 8.82
N ILE A 134 2.88 -8.95 9.83
CA ILE A 134 3.20 -8.73 11.25
C ILE A 134 4.68 -8.96 11.56
N THR A 135 5.25 -10.12 11.20
CA THR A 135 6.65 -10.46 11.51
C THR A 135 7.67 -9.49 10.90
N GLN A 136 7.41 -9.02 9.68
CA GLN A 136 8.28 -8.08 8.98
C GLN A 136 7.98 -6.61 9.33
N LYS A 137 6.90 -6.33 10.09
CA LYS A 137 6.42 -4.98 10.42
C LYS A 137 6.19 -4.12 9.18
N ARG A 138 5.72 -4.75 8.10
CA ARG A 138 5.54 -4.13 6.78
C ARG A 138 4.08 -4.01 6.42
N LEU A 139 3.71 -2.84 5.92
CA LEU A 139 2.42 -2.58 5.30
C LEU A 139 2.63 -2.37 3.80
N TYR A 140 2.06 -3.23 2.99
CA TYR A 140 1.95 -3.04 1.55
C TYR A 140 0.63 -2.32 1.28
N THR A 141 0.67 -1.22 0.54
CA THR A 141 -0.54 -0.48 0.14
C THR A 141 -0.59 -0.35 -1.37
N LEU A 142 -1.71 -0.78 -1.95
CA LEU A 142 -2.01 -0.77 -3.38
C LEU A 142 -3.27 0.07 -3.58
N GLU A 143 -3.23 1.07 -4.45
CA GLU A 143 -4.38 1.95 -4.71
C GLU A 143 -4.58 2.17 -6.20
N VAL A 144 -5.84 2.23 -6.63
CA VAL A 144 -6.25 2.71 -7.95
C VAL A 144 -7.44 3.64 -7.78
N PHE A 145 -7.45 4.75 -8.52
CA PHE A 145 -8.52 5.74 -8.59
C PHE A 145 -9.07 5.85 -10.03
N TYR A 146 -10.38 6.12 -10.15
CA TYR A 146 -11.11 6.33 -11.42
C TYR A 146 -12.03 7.56 -11.36
#